data_AF-A0AAD4EYU1-F1
#
_entry.id   AF-A0AAD4EYU1-F1
#
_cell.length_a   1.000
_cell.length_b   1.000
_cell.length_c   1.000
_cell.angle_alpha   90.00
_cell.angle_beta   90.00
_cell.angle_gamma   90.00
#
_symmetry.space_group_name_H-M   'P 1'
#
loop_
_entity.id
_entity.type
_entity.pdbx_description
1 polymer ?
#
loop_
_entity_poly.entity_id
_entity_poly.type
_entity_poly.pdbx_seq_one_letter_code
_entity_poly.pdbx_strand_id
1 'polypeptide(L)'
;MHKKPPPPPPVTRQATEADAKRHRIPAGYSLKNWDPTEEPIVLLGSVFDANSLGKWIYDWTVYHHGAGSPIGEQAGELWLLLIQLSGKIKRAEEIVPKIRSKDNREMVEEFIEAGDRITDKLRKLLKACEAPMLRSSAKPKKEGQLDKSAGVEFVETLFGADREMEKTDKFMANVRLWNVRFDTNCEEILKKATI
;
A
#
# COMPACT_ATOMS: atom_id res chain seq x y z
N MET A 1 11.33 35.60 15.92
CA MET A 1 11.75 34.23 16.31
C MET A 1 11.84 33.38 15.05
N HIS A 2 13.04 33.07 14.56
CA HIS A 2 13.22 32.24 13.37
C HIS A 2 13.12 30.76 13.76
N LYS A 3 12.02 30.09 13.40
CA LYS A 3 11.90 28.64 13.55
C LYS A 3 12.89 27.97 12.59
N LYS A 4 13.81 27.15 13.13
CA LYS A 4 14.64 26.27 12.31
C LYS A 4 13.72 25.40 11.44
N PRO A 5 14.04 25.21 10.14
CA PRO A 5 13.31 24.26 9.32
C PRO A 5 13.42 22.85 9.95
N PRO A 6 12.36 22.03 9.86
CA PRO A 6 12.41 20.67 10.35
C PRO A 6 13.56 19.91 9.66
N PRO A 7 14.24 18.99 10.37
CA PRO A 7 15.26 18.16 9.75
C PRO A 7 14.65 17.41 8.55
N PRO A 8 15.41 17.25 7.45
CA PRO A 8 14.94 16.48 6.31
C PRO A 8 14.55 15.07 6.79
N PRO A 9 13.47 14.48 6.24
CA PRO A 9 13.08 13.14 6.61
C PRO A 9 14.27 12.18 6.44
N PRO A 10 14.41 11.16 7.31
CA PRO A 10 15.48 10.18 7.19
C PRO A 10 15.48 9.63 5.76
N VAL A 11 16.62 9.73 5.08
CA VAL A 11 16.77 9.15 3.74
C VAL A 11 16.71 7.64 3.93
N THR A 12 15.61 7.03 3.52
CA THR A 12 15.44 5.59 3.55
C THR A 12 16.51 4.97 2.65
N ARG A 13 17.17 3.92 3.14
CA ARG A 13 18.20 3.24 2.34
C ARG A 13 17.53 2.66 1.09
N GLN A 14 18.23 2.66 -0.04
CA GLN A 14 17.69 2.02 -1.24
C GLN A 14 17.57 0.50 -1.03
N ALA A 15 16.47 -0.07 -1.53
CA ALA A 15 16.27 -1.51 -1.54
C ALA A 15 17.31 -2.20 -2.44
N THR A 16 17.82 -3.34 -1.97
CA THR A 16 18.85 -4.13 -2.63
C THR A 16 18.30 -5.49 -3.08
N GLU A 17 19.03 -6.18 -3.96
CA GLU A 17 18.68 -7.55 -4.34
C GLU A 17 18.66 -8.52 -3.13
N ALA A 18 19.45 -8.25 -2.09
CA ALA A 18 19.43 -9.05 -0.88
C ALA A 18 18.10 -8.90 -0.12
N ASP A 19 17.52 -7.69 -0.11
CA ASP A 19 16.20 -7.44 0.47
C ASP A 19 15.12 -8.16 -0.35
N ALA A 20 15.17 -8.04 -1.68
CA ALA A 20 14.26 -8.74 -2.58
C ALA A 20 14.25 -10.25 -2.35
N LYS A 21 15.43 -10.87 -2.17
CA LYS A 21 15.55 -12.30 -1.87
C LYS A 21 14.90 -12.69 -0.55
N ARG A 22 15.00 -11.86 0.50
CA ARG A 22 14.35 -12.12 1.81
C ARG A 22 12.83 -12.18 1.68
N HIS A 23 12.26 -11.34 0.81
CA HIS A 23 10.82 -11.30 0.54
C HIS A 23 10.39 -12.16 -0.66
N ARG A 24 11.28 -13.02 -1.18
CA ARG A 24 11.01 -13.91 -2.33
C ARG A 24 10.55 -13.19 -3.60
N ILE A 25 11.01 -11.95 -3.79
CA ILE A 25 10.75 -11.16 -4.99
C ILE A 25 11.65 -11.69 -6.13
N PRO A 26 11.10 -11.98 -7.33
CA PRO A 26 11.90 -12.47 -8.44
C PRO A 26 12.97 -11.48 -8.92
N ALA A 27 14.07 -12.02 -9.46
CA ALA A 27 15.12 -11.19 -10.07
C ALA A 27 14.57 -10.39 -11.26
N GLY A 28 15.14 -9.21 -11.50
CA GLY A 28 14.72 -8.30 -12.58
C GLY A 28 13.56 -7.36 -12.22
N TYR A 29 12.96 -7.50 -11.03
CA TYR A 29 11.96 -6.55 -10.56
C TYR A 29 12.61 -5.22 -10.14
N SER A 30 11.97 -4.10 -10.49
CA SER A 30 12.41 -2.76 -10.13
C SER A 30 12.13 -2.50 -8.65
N LEU A 31 13.18 -2.26 -7.86
CA LEU A 31 13.09 -1.99 -6.42
C LEU A 31 13.06 -0.49 -6.07
N LYS A 32 13.03 0.39 -7.08
CA LYS A 32 13.24 1.85 -6.90
C LYS A 32 12.18 2.54 -6.05
N ASN A 33 10.98 1.97 -5.99
CA ASN A 33 9.85 2.56 -5.29
C ASN A 33 9.60 1.87 -3.94
N TRP A 34 10.49 1.01 -3.46
CA TRP A 34 10.25 0.25 -2.24
C TRP A 34 11.22 0.69 -1.13
N ASP A 35 10.67 1.10 0.01
CA ASP A 35 11.41 1.15 1.26
C ASP A 35 11.63 -0.28 1.78
N PRO A 36 12.88 -0.78 1.88
CA PRO A 36 13.16 -2.15 2.29
C PRO A 36 12.88 -2.43 3.78
N THR A 37 12.40 -1.44 4.54
CA THR A 37 11.89 -1.62 5.90
C THR A 37 10.37 -1.78 5.96
N GLU A 38 9.69 -1.66 4.82
CA GLU A 38 8.23 -1.82 4.67
C GLU A 38 7.90 -3.12 3.93
N GLU A 39 6.69 -3.64 4.15
CA GLU A 39 6.23 -4.85 3.47
C GLU A 39 6.06 -4.59 1.95
N PRO A 40 6.68 -5.41 1.08
CA PRO A 40 6.63 -5.18 -0.35
C PRO A 40 5.28 -5.52 -0.97
N ILE A 41 4.88 -4.70 -1.93
CA ILE A 41 3.73 -4.87 -2.79
C ILE A 41 4.22 -4.87 -4.24
N VAL A 42 3.93 -5.95 -4.95
CA VAL A 42 4.39 -6.16 -6.32
C VAL A 42 3.29 -5.77 -7.31
N LEU A 43 3.66 -4.97 -8.31
CA LEU A 43 2.79 -4.59 -9.43
C LEU A 43 3.63 -4.52 -10.71
N LEU A 44 3.34 -5.39 -11.68
CA LEU A 44 3.88 -5.36 -13.05
C LEU A 44 5.40 -5.15 -13.11
N GLY A 45 6.15 -6.05 -12.46
CA GLY A 45 7.62 -6.00 -12.46
C GLY A 45 8.24 -4.90 -11.59
N SER A 46 7.43 -4.11 -10.87
CA SER A 46 7.89 -3.11 -9.91
C SER A 46 7.48 -3.48 -8.49
N VAL A 47 8.31 -3.10 -7.52
CA VAL A 47 8.06 -3.30 -6.10
C VAL A 47 7.83 -1.94 -5.45
N PHE A 48 6.80 -1.89 -4.63
CA PHE A 48 6.36 -0.72 -3.87
C PHE A 48 6.23 -1.08 -2.39
N ASP A 49 6.18 -0.07 -1.54
CA ASP A 49 5.55 -0.13 -0.23
C ASP A 49 4.14 0.50 -0.31
N ALA A 50 3.38 0.46 0.77
CA ALA A 50 2.01 0.99 0.78
C ALA A 50 1.93 2.50 0.46
N ASN A 51 2.91 3.29 0.92
CA ASN A 51 2.94 4.72 0.68
C ASN A 51 3.28 5.03 -0.77
N SER A 52 4.36 4.43 -1.30
CA SER A 52 4.78 4.65 -2.68
C SER A 52 3.79 4.09 -3.71
N LEU A 53 3.11 2.97 -3.42
CA LEU A 53 2.02 2.46 -4.24
C LEU A 53 0.84 3.43 -4.25
N GLY A 54 0.36 3.83 -3.07
CA GLY A 54 -0.79 4.73 -2.96
C GLY A 54 -0.53 6.06 -3.67
N LYS A 55 0.68 6.61 -3.51
CA LYS A 55 1.12 7.80 -4.24
C LYS A 55 1.12 7.57 -5.76
N TRP A 56 1.66 6.44 -6.23
CA TRP A 56 1.71 6.11 -7.64
C TRP A 56 0.30 6.02 -8.25
N ILE A 57 -0.65 5.38 -7.56
CA ILE A 57 -2.06 5.31 -7.98
C ILE A 57 -2.67 6.71 -8.03
N TYR A 58 -2.47 7.52 -6.99
CA TYR A 58 -2.97 8.89 -6.93
C TYR A 58 -2.42 9.76 -8.06
N ASP A 59 -1.10 9.75 -8.28
CA ASP A 59 -0.46 10.55 -9.32
C ASP A 59 -1.01 10.22 -10.71
N TRP A 60 -1.21 8.94 -11.05
CA TRP A 60 -1.81 8.53 -12.32
C TRP A 60 -3.29 8.90 -12.42
N THR A 61 -4.03 8.80 -11.32
CA THR A 61 -5.44 9.19 -11.28
C THR A 61 -5.59 10.70 -11.51
N VAL A 62 -4.77 11.51 -10.84
CA VAL A 62 -4.72 12.96 -11.03
C VAL A 62 -4.28 13.32 -12.45
N TYR A 63 -3.30 12.60 -13.00
CA TYR A 63 -2.88 12.77 -14.38
C TYR A 63 -4.01 12.51 -15.38
N HIS A 64 -4.86 11.50 -15.12
CA HIS A 64 -5.94 11.11 -16.03
C HIS A 64 -7.24 11.91 -15.86
N HIS A 65 -7.75 12.02 -14.63
CA HIS A 65 -9.05 12.62 -14.33
C HIS A 65 -8.96 14.01 -13.67
N GLY A 66 -7.78 14.42 -13.18
CA GLY A 66 -7.59 15.65 -12.43
C GLY A 66 -7.86 15.51 -10.93
N ALA A 67 -7.18 16.32 -10.13
CA ALA A 67 -7.20 16.21 -8.66
C ALA A 67 -8.56 16.53 -8.02
N GLY A 68 -9.36 17.40 -8.63
CA GLY A 68 -10.71 17.74 -8.15
C GLY A 68 -11.82 16.85 -8.69
N SER A 69 -11.49 15.73 -9.34
CA SER A 69 -12.49 14.77 -9.80
C SER A 69 -12.91 13.83 -8.65
N PRO A 70 -14.14 13.28 -8.68
CA PRO A 70 -14.57 12.28 -7.69
C PRO A 70 -13.60 11.07 -7.60
N ILE A 71 -13.06 10.62 -8.74
CA ILE A 71 -12.09 9.52 -8.78
C ILE A 71 -10.74 9.96 -8.18
N GLY A 72 -10.32 11.21 -8.41
CA GLY A 72 -9.14 11.80 -7.79
C GLY A 72 -9.23 11.86 -6.26
N GLU A 73 -10.38 12.26 -5.72
CA GLU A 73 -10.65 12.25 -4.28
C GLU A 73 -10.63 10.82 -3.72
N GLN A 74 -11.28 9.87 -4.41
CA GLN A 74 -11.29 8.46 -4.04
C GLN A 74 -9.88 7.84 -4.04
N ALA A 75 -9.03 8.17 -5.03
CA ALA A 75 -7.65 7.72 -5.05
C ALA A 75 -6.82 8.33 -3.91
N GLY A 76 -7.09 9.59 -3.54
CA GLY A 76 -6.48 10.23 -2.37
C GLY A 76 -6.86 9.52 -1.07
N GLU A 77 -8.14 9.17 -0.91
CA GLU A 77 -8.60 8.37 0.23
C GLU A 77 -7.95 6.99 0.25
N LEU A 78 -7.91 6.29 -0.90
CA LEU A 78 -7.27 4.98 -1.03
C LEU A 78 -5.81 5.04 -0.57
N TRP A 79 -5.06 6.06 -0.98
CA TRP A 79 -3.68 6.25 -0.55
C TRP A 79 -3.56 6.35 0.98
N LEU A 80 -4.39 7.19 1.63
CA LEU A 80 -4.37 7.31 3.09
C LEU A 80 -4.75 6.00 3.78
N LEU A 81 -5.73 5.26 3.25
CA LEU A 81 -6.13 3.96 3.78
C LEU A 81 -5.00 2.93 3.71
N LEU A 82 -4.21 2.92 2.63
CA LEU A 82 -3.04 2.04 2.49
C LEU A 82 -1.96 2.35 3.52
N ILE A 83 -1.64 3.64 3.72
CA ILE A 83 -0.67 4.07 4.75
C ILE A 83 -1.14 3.64 6.15
N GLN A 84 -2.42 3.87 6.46
CA GLN A 84 -2.97 3.53 7.76
C GLN A 84 -2.95 2.02 8.03
N LEU A 85 -3.38 1.22 7.05
CA LEU A 85 -3.41 -0.24 7.17
C LEU A 85 -2.01 -0.79 7.44
N SER A 86 -1.06 -0.48 6.55
CA SER A 86 0.32 -0.96 6.66
C SER A 86 1.01 -0.49 7.94
N GLY A 87 0.89 0.80 8.28
CA GLY A 87 1.50 1.35 9.48
C GLY A 87 0.96 0.75 10.78
N LYS A 88 -0.34 0.45 10.83
CA LYS A 88 -0.96 -0.19 12.00
C LYS A 88 -0.56 -1.64 12.14
N ILE A 89 -0.54 -2.41 11.05
CA ILE A 89 -0.07 -3.81 11.04
C ILE A 89 1.38 -3.86 11.53
N LYS A 90 2.27 -3.09 10.90
CA LYS A 90 3.69 -3.03 11.26
C LYS A 90 3.91 -2.67 12.73
N ARG A 91 3.25 -1.60 13.21
CA ARG A 91 3.32 -1.20 14.63
C ARG A 91 2.81 -2.31 15.56
N ALA A 92 1.74 -2.99 15.18
CA ALA A 92 1.22 -4.09 15.98
C ALA A 92 2.24 -5.23 16.07
N GLU A 93 2.78 -5.69 14.94
CA GLU A 93 3.79 -6.76 14.87
C GLU A 93 5.04 -6.45 15.72
N GLU A 94 5.53 -5.20 15.68
CA GLU A 94 6.69 -4.76 16.48
C GLU A 94 6.44 -4.77 17.99
N ILE A 95 5.18 -4.61 18.41
CA ILE A 95 4.79 -4.44 19.82
C ILE A 95 4.23 -5.73 20.42
N VAL A 96 3.62 -6.63 19.64
CA VAL A 96 3.08 -7.92 20.10
C VAL A 96 4.02 -8.69 21.04
N PRO A 97 5.33 -8.81 20.75
CA PRO A 97 6.26 -9.53 21.64
C PRO A 97 6.39 -8.90 23.04
N LYS A 98 6.07 -7.61 23.18
CA LYS A 98 6.17 -6.84 24.43
C LYS A 98 4.88 -6.90 25.26
N ILE A 99 3.76 -7.34 24.68
CA ILE A 99 2.47 -7.42 25.37
C ILE A 99 2.51 -8.58 26.38
N ARG A 100 2.33 -8.28 27.68
CA ARG A 100 2.36 -9.28 28.76
C ARG A 100 1.07 -10.06 28.92
N SER A 101 -0.08 -9.40 28.75
CA SER A 101 -1.40 -10.04 28.86
C SER A 101 -1.63 -10.95 27.66
N LYS A 102 -1.95 -12.21 27.92
CA LYS A 102 -2.22 -13.21 26.87
C LYS A 102 -3.42 -12.81 26.02
N ASP A 103 -4.54 -12.48 26.66
CA ASP A 103 -5.79 -12.09 25.97
C ASP A 103 -5.58 -10.84 25.08
N ASN A 104 -4.81 -9.86 25.57
CA ASN A 104 -4.49 -8.68 24.78
C ASN A 104 -3.58 -9.01 23.60
N ARG A 105 -2.66 -9.96 23.76
CA ARG A 105 -1.77 -10.40 22.69
C ARG A 105 -2.57 -11.11 21.61
N GLU A 106 -3.40 -12.08 21.98
CA GLU A 106 -4.26 -12.82 21.06
C GLU A 106 -5.18 -11.86 20.28
N MET A 107 -5.77 -10.87 20.97
CA MET A 107 -6.58 -9.84 20.31
C MET A 107 -5.80 -9.06 19.25
N VAL A 108 -4.59 -8.60 19.55
CA VAL A 108 -3.78 -7.85 18.58
C VAL A 108 -3.34 -8.74 17.42
N GLU A 109 -2.98 -9.99 17.68
CA GLU A 109 -2.64 -10.99 16.67
C GLU A 109 -3.81 -11.25 15.70
N GLU A 110 -5.04 -11.39 16.21
CA GLU A 110 -6.25 -11.53 15.37
C GLU A 110 -6.46 -10.33 14.44
N PHE A 111 -6.15 -9.11 14.92
CA PHE A 111 -6.24 -7.90 14.11
C PHE A 111 -5.15 -7.82 13.04
N ILE A 112 -3.92 -8.27 13.34
CA ILE A 112 -2.84 -8.40 12.35
C ILE A 112 -3.28 -9.35 11.24
N GLU A 113 -3.73 -10.56 11.59
CA GLU A 113 -4.20 -11.53 10.60
C GLU A 113 -5.38 -11.00 9.76
N ALA A 114 -6.29 -10.25 10.39
CA ALA A 114 -7.39 -9.60 9.68
C ALA A 114 -6.88 -8.53 8.70
N GLY A 115 -5.83 -7.79 9.08
CA GLY A 115 -5.14 -6.84 8.24
C GLY A 115 -4.46 -7.51 7.06
N ASP A 116 -3.76 -8.62 7.27
CA ASP A 116 -3.11 -9.41 6.22
C ASP A 116 -4.12 -9.95 5.20
N ARG A 117 -5.27 -10.44 5.68
CA ARG A 117 -6.38 -10.86 4.80
C ARG A 117 -6.92 -9.70 3.95
N ILE A 118 -6.84 -8.46 4.43
CA ILE A 118 -7.20 -7.27 3.64
C ILE A 118 -6.09 -6.94 2.63
N THR A 119 -4.82 -7.01 3.03
CA THR A 119 -3.66 -6.86 2.13
C THR A 119 -3.69 -7.88 0.99
N ASP A 120 -4.13 -9.12 1.24
CA ASP A 120 -4.32 -10.12 0.18
C ASP A 120 -5.43 -9.74 -0.81
N LYS A 121 -6.48 -9.03 -0.38
CA LYS A 121 -7.50 -8.49 -1.29
C LYS A 121 -6.93 -7.38 -2.16
N LEU A 122 -6.07 -6.52 -1.62
CA LEU A 122 -5.32 -5.53 -2.41
C LEU A 122 -4.47 -6.23 -3.48
N ARG A 123 -3.68 -7.25 -3.10
CA ARG A 123 -2.85 -8.01 -4.05
C ARG A 123 -3.68 -8.62 -5.19
N LYS A 124 -4.88 -9.12 -4.91
CA LYS A 124 -5.81 -9.63 -5.92
C LYS A 124 -6.34 -8.54 -6.85
N LEU A 125 -6.68 -7.36 -6.32
CA LEU A 125 -7.08 -6.20 -7.12
C LEU A 125 -5.98 -5.74 -8.07
N LEU A 126 -4.76 -5.58 -7.53
CA LEU A 126 -3.59 -5.19 -8.33
C LEU A 126 -3.34 -6.21 -9.45
N LYS A 127 -3.44 -7.51 -9.14
CA LYS A 127 -3.28 -8.58 -10.13
C LYS A 127 -4.32 -8.52 -11.25
N ALA A 128 -5.56 -8.17 -10.94
CA ALA A 128 -6.61 -7.99 -11.94
C ALA A 128 -6.31 -6.82 -12.91
N CYS A 129 -5.59 -5.80 -12.43
CA CYS A 129 -5.18 -4.66 -13.25
C CYS A 129 -4.00 -4.96 -14.18
N GLU A 130 -3.15 -5.96 -13.88
CA GLU A 130 -1.93 -6.22 -14.65
C GLU A 130 -2.20 -6.67 -16.10
N ALA A 131 -3.19 -7.52 -16.34
CA ALA A 131 -3.44 -8.05 -17.68
C ALA A 131 -3.91 -6.97 -18.70
N PRO A 132 -4.84 -6.06 -18.35
CA PRO A 132 -5.14 -4.89 -19.17
C PRO A 132 -3.90 -4.02 -19.45
N MET A 133 -3.09 -3.71 -18.43
CA MET A 133 -1.87 -2.90 -18.58
C MET A 133 -0.84 -3.52 -19.53
N LEU A 134 -0.65 -4.85 -19.50
CA LEU A 134 0.24 -5.55 -20.41
C LEU A 134 -0.25 -5.48 -21.86
N ARG A 135 -1.57 -5.47 -22.08
CA ARG A 135 -2.17 -5.33 -23.42
C ARG A 135 -2.03 -3.91 -23.96
N SER A 136 -2.14 -2.88 -23.11
CA SER A 136 -2.00 -1.48 -23.52
C SER A 136 -0.55 -1.04 -23.75
N SER A 137 0.43 -1.80 -23.25
CA SER A 137 1.87 -1.55 -23.37
C SER A 137 2.55 -2.25 -24.56
N ALA A 138 1.79 -2.76 -25.53
CA ALA A 138 2.28 -3.52 -26.69
C ALA A 138 3.20 -2.75 -27.69
N LYS A 139 3.72 -1.57 -27.34
CA LYS A 139 4.81 -0.90 -28.06
C LYS A 139 6.14 -1.12 -27.32
N PRO A 140 7.14 -1.80 -27.91
CA PRO A 140 8.35 -2.20 -27.21
C PRO A 140 9.32 -1.01 -27.06
N LYS A 141 9.65 -0.59 -25.82
CA LYS A 141 10.90 0.12 -25.49
C LYS A 141 11.38 -0.16 -24.05
N LYS A 142 12.66 0.18 -23.84
CA LYS A 142 13.60 -0.19 -22.76
C LYS A 142 13.00 -0.41 -21.36
N GLU A 143 13.49 -1.50 -20.77
CA GLU A 143 13.38 -1.98 -19.38
C GLU A 143 12.91 -0.96 -18.34
N GLY A 144 11.77 -1.25 -17.70
CA GLY A 144 11.42 -0.71 -16.40
C GLY A 144 10.54 0.55 -16.37
N GLN A 145 10.02 1.03 -17.50
CA GLN A 145 8.99 2.09 -17.54
C GLN A 145 7.69 1.57 -18.12
N LEU A 146 6.61 1.65 -17.34
CA LEU A 146 5.24 1.55 -17.82
C LEU A 146 5.00 2.69 -18.82
N ASP A 147 4.47 2.37 -20.00
CA ASP A 147 3.99 3.39 -20.95
C ASP A 147 2.94 4.27 -20.24
N LYS A 148 2.81 5.54 -20.61
CA LYS A 148 1.74 6.41 -20.11
C LYS A 148 0.36 5.79 -20.36
N SER A 149 0.24 4.98 -21.41
CA SER A 149 -0.96 4.17 -21.68
C SER A 149 -1.23 3.12 -20.60
N ALA A 150 -0.20 2.51 -20.00
CA ALA A 150 -0.35 1.47 -18.98
C ALA A 150 -0.74 2.06 -17.61
N GLY A 151 -0.21 3.24 -17.26
CA GLY A 151 -0.65 3.97 -16.07
C GLY A 151 -2.12 4.40 -16.16
N VAL A 152 -2.54 4.93 -17.32
CA VAL A 152 -3.96 5.28 -17.58
C VAL A 152 -4.84 4.02 -17.57
N GLU A 153 -4.43 2.94 -18.23
CA GLU A 153 -5.19 1.69 -18.26
C GLU A 153 -5.35 1.07 -16.85
N PHE A 154 -4.36 1.23 -15.97
CA PHE A 154 -4.49 0.82 -14.57
C PHE A 154 -5.61 1.59 -13.86
N VAL A 155 -5.63 2.92 -13.99
CA VAL A 155 -6.65 3.78 -13.37
C VAL A 155 -8.04 3.42 -13.90
N GLU A 156 -8.18 3.31 -15.22
CA GLU A 156 -9.42 2.91 -15.87
C GLU A 156 -9.88 1.50 -15.43
N THR A 157 -8.94 0.58 -15.15
CA THR A 157 -9.30 -0.74 -14.63
C THR A 157 -9.74 -0.69 -13.18
N LEU A 158 -8.97 -0.02 -12.34
CA LEU A 158 -9.18 0.01 -10.89
C LEU A 158 -10.47 0.78 -10.51
N PHE A 159 -10.76 1.87 -11.22
CA PHE A 159 -11.89 2.76 -10.98
C PHE A 159 -12.93 2.74 -12.11
N GLY A 160 -12.84 1.82 -13.07
CA GLY A 160 -13.88 1.66 -14.09
C GLY A 160 -15.14 1.01 -13.53
N ALA A 161 -16.30 1.64 -13.75
CA ALA A 161 -17.59 1.18 -13.22
C ALA A 161 -17.98 -0.23 -13.69
N ASP A 162 -17.58 -0.62 -14.90
CA ASP A 162 -17.76 -1.94 -15.50
C ASP A 162 -16.57 -2.89 -15.27
N ARG A 163 -15.62 -2.49 -14.43
CA ARG A 163 -14.37 -3.21 -14.16
C ARG A 163 -14.21 -3.52 -12.67
N GLU A 164 -13.19 -3.00 -12.01
CA GLU A 164 -12.85 -3.35 -10.63
C GLU A 164 -13.40 -2.36 -9.58
N MET A 165 -14.12 -1.30 -9.98
CA MET A 165 -14.61 -0.25 -9.06
C MET A 165 -15.37 -0.81 -7.86
N GLU A 166 -16.33 -1.72 -8.07
CA GLU A 166 -17.09 -2.33 -6.95
C GLU A 166 -16.17 -3.06 -5.96
N LYS A 167 -15.16 -3.76 -6.47
CA LYS A 167 -14.20 -4.48 -5.62
C LYS A 167 -13.24 -3.50 -4.92
N THR A 168 -12.86 -2.41 -5.58
CA THR A 168 -12.08 -1.31 -5.01
C THR A 168 -12.84 -0.64 -3.87
N ASP A 169 -14.11 -0.29 -4.06
CA ASP A 169 -14.97 0.32 -3.04
C ASP A 169 -15.16 -0.59 -1.84
N LYS A 170 -15.41 -1.89 -2.10
CA LYS A 170 -15.52 -2.91 -1.05
C LYS A 170 -14.20 -3.09 -0.30
N PHE A 171 -13.06 -3.03 -0.99
CA PHE A 171 -11.75 -3.06 -0.35
C PHE A 171 -11.59 -1.84 0.58
N MET A 172 -11.81 -0.63 0.08
CA MET A 172 -11.70 0.61 0.85
C MET A 172 -12.64 0.60 2.07
N ALA A 173 -13.88 0.13 1.92
CA ALA A 173 -14.83 -0.02 3.01
C ALA A 173 -14.35 -1.00 4.09
N ASN A 174 -13.75 -2.12 3.68
CA ASN A 174 -13.16 -3.08 4.63
C ASN A 174 -11.97 -2.47 5.39
N VAL A 175 -11.11 -1.69 4.71
CA VAL A 175 -9.98 -1.01 5.36
C VAL A 175 -10.48 0.03 6.37
N ARG A 176 -11.48 0.84 6.01
CA ARG A 176 -12.13 1.81 6.93
C ARG A 176 -12.66 1.13 8.18
N LEU A 177 -13.43 0.06 8.02
CA LEU A 177 -14.00 -0.68 9.15
C LEU A 177 -12.90 -1.31 10.02
N TRP A 178 -11.89 -1.91 9.40
CA TRP A 178 -10.76 -2.49 10.11
C TRP A 178 -10.01 -1.42 10.90
N ASN A 179 -9.74 -0.25 10.32
CA ASN A 179 -9.05 0.86 10.97
C ASN A 179 -9.77 1.32 12.24
N VAL A 180 -11.09 1.56 12.17
CA VAL A 180 -11.88 1.99 13.34
C VAL A 180 -11.87 0.92 14.43
N ARG A 181 -12.00 -0.36 14.05
CA ARG A 181 -11.98 -1.46 15.01
C ARG A 181 -10.60 -1.64 15.63
N PHE A 182 -9.54 -1.54 14.85
CA PHE A 182 -8.17 -1.59 15.33
C PHE A 182 -7.93 -0.48 16.36
N ASP A 183 -8.30 0.76 16.04
CA ASP A 183 -8.10 1.91 16.92
C ASP A 183 -8.88 1.74 18.24
N THR A 184 -10.11 1.21 18.15
CA THR A 184 -10.96 0.98 19.33
C THR A 184 -10.43 -0.12 20.25
N ASN A 185 -9.86 -1.19 19.70
CA ASN A 185 -9.52 -2.39 20.47
C ASN A 185 -8.02 -2.50 20.80
N CYS A 186 -7.14 -2.04 19.90
CA CYS A 186 -5.71 -2.27 20.01
C CYS A 186 -4.93 -1.04 20.52
N GLU A 187 -5.39 0.19 20.27
CA GLU A 187 -4.55 1.38 20.48
C GLU A 187 -4.08 1.55 21.94
N GLU A 188 -4.97 1.32 22.91
CA GLU A 188 -4.61 1.40 24.33
C GLU A 188 -3.72 0.24 24.78
N ILE A 189 -3.86 -0.93 24.17
CA ILE A 189 -2.97 -2.08 24.42
C ILE A 189 -1.55 -1.75 23.94
N LEU A 190 -1.44 -1.24 22.71
CA LEU A 190 -0.16 -0.91 22.08
C LEU A 190 0.56 0.23 22.82
N LYS A 191 -0.16 1.26 23.27
CA LYS A 191 0.41 2.35 24.08
C LYS A 191 1.00 1.83 25.39
N LYS A 192 0.27 1.00 26.13
CA LYS A 192 0.72 0.45 27.42
C LYS A 192 1.93 -0.47 27.29
N ALA A 193 2.09 -1.17 26.17
CA ALA A 193 3.22 -2.05 25.92
C ALA A 193 4.50 -1.30 25.46
N THR A 194 4.39 0.01 25.20
CA THR A 194 5.52 0.86 24.77
C THR A 194 6.12 1.66 25.94
N ILE A 195 5.47 1.65 27.11
CA ILE A 195 5.91 2.28 28.37
C ILE A 195 6.52 1.20 29.27
#